data_AF-A0A2V9WEV0-F1
#
_entry.id   AF-A0A2V9WEV0-F1
#
_cell.length_a   1.000
_cell.length_b   1.000
_cell.length_c   1.000
_cell.angle_alpha   90.00
_cell.angle_beta   90.00
_cell.angle_gamma   90.00
#
_symmetry.space_group_name_H-M   'P 1'
#
loop_
_entity.id
_entity.type
_entity.pdbx_description
1 polymer ?
#
loop_
_entity_poly.entity_id
_entity_poly.type
_entity_poly.pdbx_seq_one_letter_code
_entity_poly.pdbx_strand_id
1 'polypeptide(L)' 'MYNPDLMRQLCREITAENDPHHTEELISLLRAVIRDDQEEIRTRMSFLAKKFADVISDSKAAD' A
#
# COMPACT_ATOMS: atom_id res chain seq x y z
N MET A 1 0.06 4.36 -5.67
CA MET A 1 -0.59 5.65 -5.35
C MET A 1 -2.01 5.35 -4.88
N TYR A 2 -2.29 5.61 -3.60
CA TYR A 2 -3.54 5.22 -2.97
C TYR A 2 -4.78 5.71 -3.72
N ASN A 3 -5.56 4.75 -4.25
CA ASN A 3 -6.80 5.01 -4.96
C ASN A 3 -8.01 4.43 -4.19
N PRO A 4 -8.66 5.24 -3.34
CA PRO A 4 -9.79 4.78 -2.53
C PRO A 4 -11.01 4.39 -3.36
N ASP A 5 -11.19 4.98 -4.55
CA ASP A 5 -12.32 4.69 -5.42
C ASP A 5 -12.16 3.32 -6.09
N LEU A 6 -10.94 2.99 -6.54
CA LEU A 6 -10.61 1.65 -7.04
C LEU A 6 -10.82 0.58 -5.95
N MET A 7 -10.38 0.83 -4.71
CA MET A 7 -10.60 -0.12 -3.62
C MET A 7 -12.08 -0.32 -3.31
N ARG A 8 -12.88 0.75 -3.28
CA ARG A 8 -14.34 0.64 -3.08
C ARG A 8 -15.02 -0.12 -4.22
N GLN A 9 -14.58 0.10 -5.45
CA GLN A 9 -15.09 -0.63 -6.61
C GLN A 9 -14.79 -2.13 -6.49
N LEU A 10 -13.54 -2.51 -6.24
CA LEU A 10 -13.15 -3.91 -6.06
C LEU A 10 -13.93 -4.60 -4.93
N CYS A 11 -14.12 -3.93 -3.78
CA CYS A 11 -14.92 -4.48 -2.69
C CYS A 11 -16.39 -4.70 -3.09
N ARG A 12 -16.97 -3.81 -3.90
CA ARG A 12 -18.35 -3.97 -4.42
C ARG A 12 -18.43 -5.13 -5.40
N GLU A 13 -17.48 -5.25 -6.32
CA GLU A 13 -17.41 -6.34 -7.29
C GLU A 13 -17.26 -7.69 -6.58
N ILE A 14 -16.38 -7.80 -5.59
CA ILE A 14 -16.22 -9.01 -4.75
C ILE A 14 -17.53 -9.38 -4.05
N THR A 15 -18.27 -8.40 -3.54
CA THR A 15 -19.53 -8.65 -2.81
C THR A 15 -20.67 -9.05 -3.74
N ALA A 16 -20.63 -8.61 -5.00
CA ALA A 16 -21.64 -8.90 -6.01
C ALA A 16 -21.35 -10.17 -6.83
N GLU A 17 -20.11 -10.67 -6.78
CA GLU A 17 -19.68 -11.85 -7.52
C GLU A 17 -20.22 -13.14 -6.90
N ASN A 18 -20.69 -14.04 -7.76
CA ASN A 18 -21.25 -15.34 -7.36
C ASN A 18 -20.36 -16.50 -7.84
N ASP A 19 -19.49 -16.28 -8.82
CA ASP A 19 -18.48 -17.24 -9.23
C ASP A 19 -17.31 -17.27 -8.23
N PRO A 20 -17.07 -18.39 -7.53
CA PRO A 20 -15.95 -18.51 -6.60
C PRO A 20 -14.59 -18.30 -7.26
N HIS A 21 -14.45 -18.68 -8.54
CA HIS A 21 -13.17 -18.53 -9.23
C HIS A 21 -12.87 -17.06 -9.50
N HIS A 22 -13.83 -16.34 -10.09
CA HIS A 22 -13.70 -14.90 -10.32
C HIS A 22 -13.59 -14.11 -9.01
N THR A 23 -14.25 -14.55 -7.93
CA THR A 23 -14.09 -13.95 -6.59
C THR A 23 -12.63 -14.00 -6.11
N GLU A 24 -11.96 -15.14 -6.28
CA GLU A 24 -10.53 -15.28 -5.91
C GLU A 24 -9.61 -14.42 -6.78
N GLU A 25 -9.94 -14.24 -8.06
CA GLU A 25 -9.22 -13.31 -8.94
C GLU A 25 -9.35 -11.86 -8.46
N LEU A 26 -10.56 -11.43 -8.11
CA LEU A 26 -10.82 -10.08 -7.59
C LEU A 26 -10.13 -9.84 -6.23
N ILE A 27 -10.13 -10.85 -5.35
CA ILE A 27 -9.40 -10.80 -4.07
C ILE A 27 -7.89 -10.70 -4.32
N SER A 28 -7.37 -11.44 -5.30
CA SER A 28 -5.95 -11.39 -5.67
C SER A 28 -5.55 -10.02 -6.21
N LEU A 29 -6.42 -9.41 -7.02
CA LEU A 29 -6.24 -8.05 -7.53
C LEU A 29 -6.25 -7.03 -6.39
N LEU A 30 -7.20 -7.11 -5.46
CA LEU A 30 -7.26 -6.23 -4.30
C LEU A 30 -5.97 -6.31 -3.46
N ARG A 31 -5.44 -7.53 -3.23
CA ARG A 31 -4.16 -7.72 -2.52
C ARG A 31 -2.98 -7.12 -3.27
N ALA A 32 -2.96 -7.20 -4.60
CA ALA A 32 -1.90 -6.61 -5.41
C ALA A 32 -1.89 -5.08 -5.30
N VAL A 33 -3.06 -4.44 -5.39
CA VAL A 33 -3.22 -2.98 -5.24
C VAL A 33 -2.75 -2.51 -3.87
N ILE A 34 -3.13 -3.21 -2.78
CA ILE A 34 -2.70 -2.87 -1.42
C ILE A 34 -1.18 -2.98 -1.27
N ARG A 35 -0.58 -4.03 -1.84
CA ARG A 35 0.88 -4.25 -1.76
C ARG A 35 1.65 -3.17 -2.52
N ASP A 36 1.21 -2.82 -3.73
CA ASP A 36 1.85 -1.78 -4.54
C ASP A 36 1.88 -0.43 -3.80
N ASP A 37 0.76 -0.04 -3.19
CA ASP A 37 0.69 1.16 -2.35
C ASP A 37 1.65 1.13 -1.16
N GLN A 38 1.77 -0.02 -0.49
CA GLN A 38 2.68 -0.17 0.65
C GLN A 38 4.15 -0.17 0.22
N GLU A 39 4.49 -0.75 -0.93
CA GLU A 39 5.85 -0.78 -1.46
C GLU A 39 6.31 0.62 -1.87
N GLU A 40 5.43 1.42 -2.47
CA GLU A 40 5.73 2.81 -2.81
C GLU A 40 6.04 3.65 -1.56
N ILE A 41 5.19 3.56 -0.53
CA ILE A 41 5.41 4.27 0.75
C ILE A 41 6.70 3.80 1.41
N ARG A 42 6.93 2.48 1.47
CA ARG A 42 8.16 1.90 2.06
C ARG A 42 9.42 2.38 1.35
N THR A 43 9.37 2.45 0.02
CA THR A 43 10.49 2.92 -0.81
C THR A 43 10.80 4.39 -0.55
N ARG A 44 9.77 5.24 -0.52
CA ARG A 44 9.89 6.66 -0.19
C ARG A 44 10.45 6.87 1.22
N MET A 45 9.94 6.14 2.21
CA MET A 45 10.42 6.21 3.59
C MET A 45 11.87 5.73 3.72
N SER A 46 12.25 4.64 3.04
CA SER A 46 13.63 4.16 3.02
C SER A 46 14.58 5.18 2.39
N PHE A 47 14.14 5.85 1.31
CA PHE A 47 14.91 6.92 0.69
C PHE A 47 15.10 8.11 1.64
N LEU A 48 14.03 8.56 2.31
CA LEU A 48 14.10 9.66 3.29
C LEU A 48 15.03 9.30 4.45
N ALA A 49 14.90 8.10 5.02
CA ALA A 49 15.77 7.62 6.09
C ALA A 49 17.25 7.60 5.69
N LYS A 50 17.58 7.20 4.45
CA LYS A 50 18.95 7.22 3.94
C LYS A 50 19.47 8.63 3.68
N LYS A 51 18.64 9.52 3.13
CA LYS A 51 19.03 10.88 2.75
C LYS A 51 19.21 11.82 3.94
N PHE A 52 18.43 11.62 4.99
CA PHE A 52 18.41 12.47 6.17
C PHE A 52 18.93 11.74 7.42
N ALA A 53 19.73 10.69 7.23
CA ALA A 53 20.27 9.88 8.32
C ALA A 53 20.98 10.74 9.39
N ASP A 54 21.77 11.72 8.95
CA ASP A 54 22.53 12.61 9.82
C ASP A 54 21.60 13.54 10.63
N VAL A 55 20.56 14.09 10.00
CA VAL A 55 19.56 14.96 10.67
C VAL A 55 18.72 14.17 11.69
N ILE A 56 18.39 12.91 11.38
CA ILE A 56 17.67 12.02 12.31
C ILE A 56 18.58 11.62 13.49
N SER A 57 19.88 11.46 13.25
CA SER A 57 20.85 11.13 14.30
C SER A 57 21.10 12.31 15.25
N ASP A 58 21.21 13.53 14.72
CA ASP A 58 21.37 14.75 15.53
C ASP A 58 20.12 15.04 16.37
N SER A 59 18.92 14.81 15.82
CA SER A 59 17.66 14.96 16.57
C SER A 59 17.49 13.94 17.71
N LYS A 60 18.18 12.78 17.66
CA LYS A 60 18.19 11.78 18.73
C LYS A 60 19.25 12.04 19.81
N ALA A 61 20.27 12.83 19.51
CA ALA A 61 21.35 13.15 20.44
C ALA A 61 21.05 14.41 21.29
N ALA A 62 19.98 15.13 20.95
CA ALA A 62 19.54 16.35 21.62
C ALA A 62 18.32 16.16 22.56
N ASP A 63 17.82 14.93 22.72
CA ASP A 63 16.79 14.51 23.70
C ASP A 63 17.43 13.76 24.88
#